data_AF-A0A496NEH3-F1
#
_entry.id   AF-A0A496NEH3-F1
#
_cell.length_a   1.000
_cell.length_b   1.000
_cell.length_c   1.000
_cell.angle_alpha   90.00
_cell.angle_beta   90.00
_cell.angle_gamma   90.00
#
_symmetry.space_group_name_H-M   'P 1'
#
loop_
_entity.id
_entity.type
_entity.pdbx_description
1 polymer ?
#
loop_
_entity_poly.entity_id
_entity_poly.type
_entity_poly.pdbx_seq_one_letter_code
_entity_poly.pdbx_strand_id
1 'polypeptide(L)'
;MFNLGFFELLLFGMIALIVLGPDKLIYAAKTLGKWYGQFRRISDKLQQDFASEFELNQLQKQFETEIAKIRASEQDLKNRLNQLQNDLQDGSKQTLQTVELTNNKKAPLPLSGRFFLLGDYDKKRRLPNAPFLPNYKA
;
A
#
# COMPACT_ATOMS: atom_id res chain seq x y z
N MET A 1 -12.72 1.40 -26.17
CA MET A 1 -13.74 0.83 -27.07
C MET A 1 -13.23 -0.50 -27.60
N PHE A 2 -13.44 -1.58 -26.86
CA PHE A 2 -13.07 -2.93 -27.28
C PHE A 2 -14.34 -3.61 -27.78
N ASN A 3 -14.51 -3.65 -29.09
CA ASN A 3 -15.60 -4.39 -29.71
C ASN A 3 -15.08 -5.82 -29.96
N LEU A 4 -15.29 -6.72 -29.00
CA LEU A 4 -15.03 -8.16 -29.17
C LEU A 4 -16.22 -8.76 -29.91
N GLY A 5 -16.26 -8.57 -31.23
CA GLY A 5 -17.20 -9.20 -32.12
C GLY A 5 -16.69 -10.54 -32.65
N PHE A 6 -17.56 -11.24 -33.39
CA PHE A 6 -17.20 -12.51 -34.03
C PHE A 6 -16.05 -12.34 -35.04
N PHE A 7 -16.06 -11.25 -35.82
CA PHE A 7 -15.02 -10.96 -36.82
C PHE A 7 -13.66 -10.68 -36.19
N GLU A 8 -13.61 -9.89 -35.11
CA GLU A 8 -12.38 -9.58 -34.39
C GLU A 8 -11.79 -10.84 -33.75
N LEU A 9 -12.64 -11.71 -33.21
CA LEU A 9 -12.21 -12.99 -32.63
C LEU A 9 -11.63 -13.92 -33.71
N LEU A 10 -12.24 -13.98 -34.89
CA LEU A 10 -11.74 -14.76 -36.03
C LEU A 10 -10.40 -14.23 -36.53
N LEU A 11 -10.26 -12.90 -36.66
CA LEU A 11 -9.00 -12.27 -37.06
C LEU A 11 -7.88 -12.57 -36.04
N PHE A 12 -8.16 -12.43 -34.74
CA PHE A 12 -7.23 -12.81 -33.68
C PHE A 12 -6.87 -14.29 -33.73
N GLY A 13 -7.86 -15.17 -33.98
CA GLY A 13 -7.64 -16.60 -34.17
C GLY A 13 -6.70 -16.89 -35.34
N MET A 14 -6.87 -16.20 -36.46
CA MET A 14 -6.01 -16.34 -37.63
C MET A 14 -4.58 -15.88 -37.34
N ILE A 15 -4.41 -14.71 -36.68
CA ILE A 15 -3.09 -14.21 -36.27
C ILE A 15 -2.43 -15.18 -35.29
N ALA A 16 -3.16 -15.66 -34.29
CA ALA A 16 -2.66 -16.61 -33.32
C ALA A 16 -2.25 -17.94 -33.97
N LEU A 17 -2.97 -18.39 -35.00
CA LEU A 17 -2.63 -19.58 -35.78
C LEU A 17 -1.31 -19.39 -36.55
N ILE A 18 -1.09 -18.22 -37.14
CA ILE A 18 0.14 -17.90 -37.88
C ILE A 18 1.34 -17.82 -36.92
N VAL A 19 1.17 -17.14 -35.78
CA VAL A 19 2.27 -16.87 -34.84
C VAL A 19 2.63 -18.12 -34.03
N LEU A 20 1.62 -18.81 -33.50
CA LEU A 20 1.81 -19.90 -32.56
C LEU A 20 1.78 -21.28 -33.26
N GLY A 21 1.14 -21.36 -34.42
CA GLY A 21 0.86 -22.61 -35.13
C GLY A 21 -0.46 -23.27 -34.71
N PRO A 22 -1.09 -24.05 -35.60
CA PRO A 22 -2.38 -24.71 -35.33
C PRO A 22 -2.32 -25.68 -34.14
N ASP A 23 -1.20 -26.41 -33.98
CA ASP A 23 -1.05 -27.41 -32.92
C ASP A 23 -1.01 -26.78 -31.52
N LYS A 24 -0.32 -25.64 -31.40
CA LYS A 24 -0.14 -24.95 -30.13
C LYS A 24 -1.39 -24.17 -29.71
N LEU A 25 -2.12 -23.61 -30.67
CA LEU A 25 -3.39 -22.92 -30.41
C LEU A 25 -4.42 -23.89 -29.83
N ILE A 26 -4.56 -25.08 -30.42
CA ILE A 26 -5.46 -26.14 -29.91
C ILE A 26 -5.01 -26.59 -28.50
N TYR A 27 -3.70 -26.72 -28.27
CA TYR A 27 -3.17 -27.04 -26.94
C TYR A 27 -3.47 -25.96 -25.89
N ALA A 28 -3.33 -24.69 -26.25
CA ALA A 28 -3.66 -23.55 -25.40
C ALA A 28 -5.16 -23.51 -25.08
N ALA A 29 -6.03 -23.69 -26.09
CA ALA A 29 -7.47 -23.75 -25.90
C ALA A 29 -7.89 -24.90 -24.97
N LYS A 30 -7.28 -26.09 -25.11
CA LYS A 30 -7.50 -27.23 -24.18
C LYS A 30 -7.07 -26.90 -22.75
N THR A 31 -5.97 -26.19 -22.58
CA THR A 31 -5.45 -25.83 -21.25
C THR A 31 -6.33 -24.78 -20.58
N LEU A 32 -6.67 -23.71 -21.30
CA LEU A 32 -7.58 -22.66 -20.85
C LEU A 32 -8.98 -23.22 -20.56
N GLY A 33 -9.48 -24.13 -21.40
CA GLY A 33 -10.76 -24.80 -21.19
C GLY A 33 -10.79 -25.64 -19.90
N LYS A 34 -9.71 -26.36 -19.59
CA LYS A 34 -9.59 -27.10 -18.32
C LYS A 34 -9.60 -26.16 -17.11
N TRP A 35 -8.93 -25.00 -17.21
CA TRP A 35 -8.88 -24.02 -16.13
C TRP A 35 -10.24 -23.33 -15.95
N TYR A 36 -10.86 -22.92 -17.05
CA TYR A 36 -12.20 -22.34 -17.04
C TYR A 36 -13.24 -23.31 -16.49
N GLY A 37 -13.19 -24.58 -16.88
CA GLY A 37 -14.09 -25.62 -16.36
C GLY A 37 -13.90 -25.89 -14.86
N GLN A 38 -12.66 -25.87 -14.38
CA GLN A 38 -12.37 -25.97 -12.95
C GLN A 38 -12.91 -24.75 -12.19
N PHE A 39 -12.65 -23.54 -12.68
CA PHE A 39 -13.17 -22.31 -12.10
C PHE A 39 -14.70 -22.29 -12.08
N ARG A 40 -15.34 -22.72 -13.17
CA ARG A 40 -16.80 -22.81 -13.27
C ARG A 40 -17.36 -23.76 -12.21
N ARG A 41 -16.78 -24.94 -12.05
CA ARG A 41 -17.17 -25.92 -11.02
C ARG A 41 -16.98 -25.40 -9.60
N ILE A 42 -15.90 -24.66 -9.34
CA ILE A 42 -15.66 -24.01 -8.05
C ILE A 42 -16.76 -22.99 -7.78
N SER A 43 -17.08 -22.13 -8.75
CA SER A 43 -18.15 -21.14 -8.63
C SER A 43 -19.53 -21.78 -8.43
N ASP A 44 -19.83 -22.87 -9.14
CA ASP A 44 -21.10 -23.60 -9.00
C ASP A 44 -21.20 -24.28 -7.61
N LYS A 45 -20.10 -24.86 -7.10
CA LYS A 45 -20.01 -25.39 -5.73
C LYS A 45 -20.20 -24.32 -4.68
N LEU A 46 -19.50 -23.19 -4.82
CA LEU A 46 -19.68 -22.03 -3.97
C LEU A 46 -21.16 -21.60 -3.95
N GLN A 47 -21.81 -21.45 -5.10
CA GLN A 47 -23.23 -21.10 -5.15
C GLN A 47 -24.13 -22.13 -4.45
N GLN A 48 -23.84 -23.42 -4.59
CA GLN A 48 -24.62 -24.50 -3.98
C GLN A 48 -24.43 -24.56 -2.45
N ASP A 49 -23.20 -24.34 -1.97
CA ASP A 49 -22.86 -24.27 -0.55
C ASP A 49 -23.41 -22.96 0.07
N PHE A 50 -23.30 -21.83 -0.63
CA PHE A 50 -23.93 -20.55 -0.24
C PHE A 50 -25.47 -20.63 -0.24
N ALA A 51 -26.09 -21.47 -1.07
CA ALA A 51 -27.54 -21.64 -1.12
C ALA A 51 -28.09 -22.59 -0.03
N SER A 52 -27.29 -23.54 0.46
CA SER A 52 -27.70 -24.48 1.52
C SER A 52 -27.37 -23.99 2.94
N GLU A 53 -26.41 -23.09 3.11
CA GLU A 53 -26.00 -22.54 4.42
C GLU A 53 -26.05 -20.99 4.48
N PHE A 54 -27.07 -20.37 3.88
CA PHE A 54 -27.24 -18.91 3.96
C PHE A 54 -27.76 -18.45 5.33
N GLU A 55 -26.94 -18.61 6.37
CA GLU A 55 -26.91 -17.69 7.50
C GLU A 55 -26.28 -16.36 7.05
N LEU A 56 -27.04 -15.54 6.30
CA LEU A 56 -26.70 -14.14 6.06
C LEU A 56 -26.31 -13.38 7.33
N ASN A 57 -26.79 -13.86 8.48
CA ASN A 57 -26.53 -13.26 9.76
C ASN A 57 -25.08 -13.39 10.24
N GLN A 58 -24.29 -14.40 9.87
CA GLN A 58 -22.96 -14.58 10.49
C GLN A 58 -21.85 -13.83 9.75
N LEU A 59 -21.76 -13.95 8.42
CA LEU A 59 -20.76 -13.20 7.64
C LEU A 59 -21.04 -11.70 7.64
N GLN A 60 -22.31 -11.29 7.49
CA GLN A 60 -22.68 -9.88 7.57
C GLN A 60 -22.34 -9.30 8.95
N LYS A 61 -22.60 -10.03 10.04
CA LYS A 61 -22.21 -9.59 11.39
C LYS A 61 -20.71 -9.53 11.58
N GLN A 62 -19.93 -10.46 11.04
CA GLN A 62 -18.47 -10.41 11.15
C GLN A 62 -17.89 -9.20 10.39
N PHE A 63 -18.33 -8.97 9.15
CA PHE A 63 -17.94 -7.79 8.37
C PHE A 63 -18.40 -6.49 9.03
N GLU A 64 -19.63 -6.43 9.53
CA GLU A 64 -20.17 -5.25 10.21
C GLU A 64 -19.43 -4.97 11.53
N THR A 65 -19.05 -6.01 12.26
CA THR A 65 -18.23 -5.89 13.49
C THR A 65 -16.81 -5.43 13.17
N GLU A 66 -16.21 -5.91 12.09
CA GLU A 66 -14.86 -5.53 11.69
C GLU A 66 -14.83 -4.08 11.16
N ILE A 67 -15.82 -3.70 10.36
CA ILE A 67 -16.02 -2.31 9.90
C ILE A 67 -16.28 -1.38 11.10
N ALA A 68 -17.09 -1.80 12.08
CA ALA A 68 -17.35 -1.01 13.28
C ALA A 68 -16.07 -0.81 14.12
N LYS A 69 -15.23 -1.85 14.25
CA LYS A 69 -13.91 -1.74 14.90
C LYS A 69 -12.96 -0.79 14.17
N ILE A 70 -12.92 -0.87 12.83
CA ILE A 70 -12.11 0.04 12.02
C ILE A 70 -12.57 1.48 12.19
N ARG A 71 -13.88 1.75 12.10
CA ARG A 71 -14.44 3.10 12.33
C ARG A 71 -14.18 3.64 13.73
N ALA A 72 -14.28 2.79 14.76
CA ALA A 72 -13.95 3.16 16.13
C ALA A 72 -12.46 3.49 16.27
N SER A 73 -11.57 2.70 15.63
CA SER A 73 -10.14 2.98 15.60
C SER A 73 -9.81 4.28 14.85
N GLU A 74 -10.50 4.58 13.75
CA GLU A 74 -10.35 5.85 13.02
C GLU A 74 -10.79 7.05 13.87
N GLN A 75 -11.88 6.92 14.63
CA GLN A 75 -12.36 7.97 15.54
C GLN A 75 -11.37 8.20 16.68
N ASP A 76 -10.84 7.13 17.30
CA ASP A 76 -9.80 7.26 18.33
C ASP A 76 -8.53 7.92 17.77
N LEU A 77 -8.10 7.52 16.56
CA LEU A 77 -6.97 8.14 15.87
C LEU A 77 -7.22 9.64 15.61
N LYS A 78 -8.41 10.01 15.13
CA LYS A 78 -8.79 11.41 14.91
C LYS A 78 -8.77 12.21 16.21
N ASN A 79 -9.30 11.66 17.30
CA ASN A 79 -9.32 12.31 18.60
C ASN A 79 -7.90 12.54 19.13
N ARG A 80 -7.02 11.54 19.02
CA ARG A 80 -5.60 11.68 19.36
C ARG A 80 -4.91 12.74 18.51
N LEU A 81 -5.14 12.75 17.20
CA LEU A 81 -4.57 13.76 16.31
C LEU A 81 -5.03 15.18 16.65
N ASN A 82 -6.31 15.36 16.99
CA ASN A 82 -6.84 16.66 17.43
C ASN A 82 -6.24 17.11 18.77
N GLN A 83 -6.05 16.20 19.72
CA GLN A 83 -5.36 16.50 20.98
C GLN A 83 -3.91 16.91 20.74
N LEU A 84 -3.17 16.16 19.92
CA LEU A 84 -1.82 16.51 19.52
C LEU A 84 -1.77 17.89 18.84
N GLN A 85 -2.73 18.20 17.96
CA GLN A 85 -2.82 19.50 17.29
C GLN A 85 -3.04 20.64 18.29
N ASN A 86 -3.89 20.44 19.29
CA ASN A 86 -4.16 21.44 20.34
C ASN A 86 -2.96 21.62 21.28
N ASP A 87 -2.31 20.53 21.70
CA ASP A 87 -1.11 20.57 22.55
C ASP A 87 0.06 21.25 21.83
N LEU A 88 0.22 21.01 20.52
CA LEU A 88 1.20 21.70 19.68
C LEU A 88 0.84 23.18 19.48
N GLN A 89 -0.46 23.51 19.42
CA GLN A 89 -0.94 24.89 19.30
C GLN A 89 -0.78 25.69 20.61
N ASP A 90 -0.92 25.06 21.77
CA ASP A 90 -0.70 25.71 23.07
C ASP A 90 0.78 25.77 23.45
N GLY A 91 1.57 24.74 23.11
CA GLY A 91 3.03 24.75 23.23
C GLY A 91 3.69 25.79 22.33
N SER A 92 3.12 26.08 21.15
CA SER A 92 3.59 27.16 20.26
C SER A 92 3.23 28.55 20.78
N LYS A 93 2.13 28.73 21.54
CA LYS A 93 1.84 30.00 22.22
C LYS A 93 2.82 30.30 23.36
N GLN A 94 3.30 29.29 24.08
CA GLN A 94 4.36 29.46 25.10
C GLN A 94 5.76 29.69 24.48
N THR A 95 5.98 29.20 23.26
CA THR A 95 7.23 29.44 22.52
C THR A 95 7.33 30.90 22.02
N LEU A 96 6.21 31.58 21.76
CA LEU A 96 6.21 32.96 21.26
C LEU A 96 6.53 34.01 22.34
N GLN A 97 6.46 33.66 23.63
CA GLN A 97 6.81 34.56 24.74
C GLN A 97 8.23 34.33 25.30
N THR A 98 8.91 33.25 24.92
CA THR A 98 10.29 32.96 25.34
C THR A 98 11.35 33.38 24.31
N VAL A 99 10.96 33.77 23.10
CA VAL A 99 11.90 34.15 22.03
C VAL A 99 12.32 35.64 22.05
N GLU A 100 11.66 36.51 22.83
CA GLU A 100 12.10 37.92 22.96
C GLU A 100 13.28 38.13 23.92
N LEU A 101 13.64 37.17 24.76
CA LEU A 101 14.77 37.29 25.70
C LEU A 101 16.09 36.66 25.21
N THR A 102 16.12 36.02 24.04
CA THR A 102 17.33 35.38 23.51
C THR A 102 17.77 35.97 22.17
N ASN A 103 17.67 37.29 22.01
CA ASN A 103 18.39 38.02 20.95
C ASN A 103 19.93 38.06 21.21
N ASN A 104 20.48 37.18 22.04
CA ASN A 104 21.92 37.12 22.26
C ASN A 104 22.38 35.69 22.57
N LYS A 105 22.33 34.84 21.54
CA LYS A 105 23.28 33.74 21.23
C LYS A 105 22.58 32.80 20.26
N LYS A 106 22.98 32.88 18.99
CA LYS A 106 22.61 31.88 17.99
C LYS A 106 23.36 30.58 18.29
N ALA A 107 22.77 29.71 19.09
CA ALA A 107 23.17 28.30 19.13
C ALA A 107 22.21 27.53 18.22
N PRO A 108 22.67 26.92 17.10
CA PRO A 108 21.81 26.05 16.33
C PRO A 108 21.46 24.83 17.18
N LEU A 109 20.16 24.52 17.30
CA LEU A 109 19.70 23.29 17.93
C LEU A 109 20.33 22.08 17.20
N PRO A 110 20.83 21.06 17.92
CA PRO A 110 21.40 19.89 17.26
C PRO A 110 20.30 19.19 16.46
N LEU A 111 20.49 19.09 15.13
CA LEU A 111 19.65 18.30 14.23
C LEU A 111 19.90 16.79 14.44
N SER A 112 19.71 16.28 15.65
CA SER A 112 19.71 14.85 15.91
C SER A 112 18.48 14.22 15.23
N GLY A 113 18.72 13.20 14.38
CA GLY A 113 17.66 12.42 13.75
C GLY A 113 17.03 12.96 12.45
N ARG A 114 17.53 14.08 11.88
CA ARG A 114 17.00 14.67 10.62
C ARG A 114 17.97 14.59 9.43
N PHE A 115 18.69 13.49 9.29
CA PHE A 115 19.73 13.30 8.25
C PHE A 115 19.18 13.05 6.84
N PHE A 116 17.88 12.78 6.69
CA PHE A 116 17.23 12.44 5.42
C PHE A 116 16.50 13.62 4.76
N LEU A 117 16.45 14.80 5.40
CA LEU A 117 15.79 16.01 4.89
C LEU A 117 16.78 17.04 4.29
N LEU A 118 18.02 16.64 4.02
CA LEU A 118 19.09 17.53 3.56
C LEU A 118 19.36 17.36 2.06
N GLY A 119 19.47 18.48 1.34
CA GLY A 119 20.02 18.50 -0.03
C GLY A 119 21.51 18.16 -0.07
N ASP A 120 22.02 17.79 -1.25
CA ASP A 120 23.39 17.28 -1.44
C ASP A 120 24.51 18.19 -0.91
N TYR A 121 24.24 19.50 -0.87
CA TYR A 121 25.19 20.52 -0.41
C TYR A 121 25.45 20.44 1.10
N ASP A 122 24.42 20.17 1.89
CA ASP A 122 24.46 20.25 3.35
C ASP A 122 24.89 18.93 4.01
N LYS A 123 24.76 17.81 3.26
CA LYS A 123 25.21 16.47 3.65
C LYS A 123 26.73 16.39 3.85
N LYS A 124 27.52 17.00 2.95
CA LYS A 124 29.00 16.89 2.97
C LYS A 124 29.67 17.57 4.16
N ARG A 125 29.03 18.56 4.77
CA ARG A 125 29.60 19.33 5.89
C ARG A 125 29.19 18.79 7.28
N ARG A 126 28.24 17.86 7.34
CA ARG A 126 27.66 17.38 8.61
C ARG A 126 27.77 15.87 8.82
N LEU A 127 28.39 15.14 7.91
CA LEU A 127 28.78 13.76 8.21
C LEU A 127 29.85 13.79 9.30
N PRO A 128 29.71 12.99 10.38
CA PRO A 128 30.80 12.81 11.33
C PRO A 128 32.00 12.21 10.58
N ASN A 129 33.20 12.52 11.05
CA ASN A 129 34.40 11.88 10.52
C ASN A 129 34.25 10.36 10.63
N ALA A 130 34.65 9.64 9.57
CA ALA A 130 34.54 8.20 9.55
C ALA A 130 35.24 7.61 10.80
N PRO A 131 34.59 6.67 11.50
CA PRO A 131 35.18 6.09 12.70
C PRO A 131 36.50 5.40 12.35
N PHE A 132 37.50 5.56 13.23
CA PHE A 132 38.77 4.86 13.08
C PHE A 132 38.54 3.36 13.20
N LEU A 133 38.80 2.64 12.11
CA LEU A 133 38.85 1.18 12.12
C LEU A 133 40.25 0.76 12.60
N PRO A 134 40.39 -0.04 13.67
CA PRO A 134 41.65 -0.66 13.99
C PRO A 134 42.11 -1.48 12.79
N ASN A 135 43.39 -1.36 12.44
CA ASN A 135 43.95 -2.09 11.32
C ASN A 135 44.14 -3.55 11.73
N TYR A 136 43.09 -4.37 11.60
CA TYR A 136 43.21 -5.82 11.74
C TYR A 136 43.98 -6.31 10.50
N LYS A 137 45.30 -6.46 10.66
CA LYS A 137 46.07 -7.25 9.72
C LYS A 137 45.60 -8.69 9.87
N ALA A 138 45.03 -9.23 8.79
CA ALA A 138 44.72 -10.65 8.66
C ALA A 138 45.99 -11.50 8.74
#